data_AF-A0A9D5WJZ9-F1
#
_entry.id   AF-A0A9D5WJZ9-F1
#
_cell.length_a   1.000
_cell.length_b   1.000
_cell.length_c   1.000
_cell.angle_alpha   90.00
_cell.angle_beta   90.00
_cell.angle_gamma   90.00
#
_symmetry.space_group_name_H-M   'P 1'
#
loop_
_entity.id
_entity.type
_entity.pdbx_description
1 polymer ?
#
loop_
_entity_poly.entity_id
_entity_poly.type
_entity_poly.pdbx_seq_one_letter_code
_entity_poly.pdbx_strand_id
1 'polypeptide(L)'
;IGAIRDALAVLELDIPVAGLVKDERHRTSALLYGGEQLHEIPVKHHSATFRLLEQIQAEVHRFAITFHRDKRSKSQLSSRLDYIKGIGPKTKDELLRHFHSVQAISTASLEELAEAIGPAKGRIVYEHFHSEQSSTEG
;
A
#
# COMPACT_ATOMS: atom_id res chain seq x y z
N ILE A 1 -8.15 5.19 -20.84
CA ILE A 1 -8.45 6.63 -21.08
C ILE A 1 -9.96 6.86 -21.13
N GLY A 2 -10.74 6.11 -21.93
CA GLY A 2 -12.21 6.24 -22.01
C GLY A 2 -12.93 6.30 -20.66
N ALA A 3 -12.77 5.29 -19.80
CA ALA A 3 -13.42 5.24 -18.49
C ALA A 3 -13.10 6.43 -17.55
N ILE A 4 -11.94 7.07 -17.69
CA ILE A 4 -11.59 8.27 -16.91
C ILE A 4 -12.32 9.49 -17.46
N ARG A 5 -12.41 9.61 -18.80
CA ARG A 5 -13.12 10.73 -19.45
C ARG A 5 -14.62 10.68 -19.17
N ASP A 6 -15.21 9.48 -19.14
CA ASP A 6 -16.62 9.31 -18.79
C ASP A 6 -16.90 9.78 -17.36
N ALA A 7 -16.01 9.43 -16.42
CA ALA A 7 -16.11 9.89 -15.03
C ALA A 7 -15.94 11.42 -14.91
N LEU A 8 -15.02 12.03 -15.66
CA LEU A 8 -14.84 13.48 -15.67
C LEU A 8 -16.03 14.22 -16.29
N ALA A 9 -16.65 13.65 -17.33
CA ALA A 9 -17.84 14.21 -17.96
C ALA A 9 -19.04 14.22 -17.01
N VAL A 10 -19.23 13.15 -16.23
CA VAL A 10 -20.27 13.11 -15.17
C VAL A 10 -20.04 14.17 -14.10
N LEU A 11 -18.77 14.50 -13.81
CA LEU A 11 -18.40 15.51 -12.83
C LEU A 11 -18.33 16.93 -13.41
N GLU A 12 -18.63 17.12 -14.70
CA GLU A 12 -18.50 18.39 -15.43
C GLU A 12 -17.09 19.02 -15.31
N LEU A 13 -16.05 18.18 -15.21
CA LEU A 13 -14.67 18.61 -15.06
C LEU A 13 -13.92 18.61 -16.40
N ASP A 14 -13.40 19.76 -16.81
CA ASP A 14 -12.55 19.89 -18.00
C ASP A 14 -11.06 19.73 -17.62
N ILE A 15 -10.63 18.47 -17.48
CA ILE A 15 -9.25 18.12 -17.15
C ILE A 15 -8.63 17.33 -18.31
N PRO A 16 -7.48 17.76 -18.86
CA PRO A 16 -6.78 17.02 -19.90
C PRO A 16 -6.33 15.64 -19.39
N VAL A 17 -6.71 14.58 -20.11
CA VAL A 17 -6.30 13.20 -19.79
C VAL A 17 -5.37 12.68 -20.88
N ALA A 18 -4.17 12.31 -20.50
CA ALA A 18 -3.21 11.61 -21.35
C ALA A 18 -2.89 10.23 -20.79
N GLY A 19 -2.65 9.26 -21.66
CA GLY A 19 -2.12 7.95 -21.29
C GLY A 19 -0.68 7.78 -21.76
N LEU A 20 0.06 6.91 -21.10
CA LEU A 20 1.41 6.52 -21.53
C LEU A 20 1.38 5.09 -22.04
N VAL A 21 1.90 4.89 -23.25
CA VAL A 21 2.02 3.58 -23.90
C VAL A 21 3.41 3.04 -23.65
N LYS A 22 3.47 1.77 -23.27
CA LYS A 22 4.72 1.02 -23.14
C LYS A 22 4.96 0.22 -24.42
N ASP A 23 6.20 0.18 -24.89
CA ASP A 23 6.66 -0.74 -25.92
C ASP A 23 6.75 -2.18 -25.38
N GLU A 24 7.04 -3.15 -26.26
CA GLU A 24 7.21 -4.56 -25.91
C GLU A 24 8.38 -4.81 -24.93
N ARG A 25 9.24 -3.82 -24.69
CA ARG A 25 10.35 -3.86 -23.73
C ARG A 25 10.03 -3.15 -22.42
N HIS A 26 8.74 -2.91 -22.14
CA HIS A 26 8.23 -2.20 -20.97
C HIS A 26 8.71 -0.75 -20.81
N ARG A 27 9.22 -0.12 -21.88
CA ARG A 27 9.66 1.28 -21.85
C ARG A 27 8.56 2.16 -22.41
N THR A 28 8.37 3.33 -21.82
CA THR A 28 7.47 4.34 -22.39
C THR A 28 7.93 4.70 -23.80
N SER A 29 6.99 4.76 -24.74
CA SER A 29 7.28 4.96 -26.17
C SER A 29 6.46 6.11 -26.77
N ALA A 30 5.19 6.20 -26.39
CA ALA A 30 4.29 7.24 -26.88
C ALA A 30 3.36 7.73 -25.78
N LEU A 31 2.89 8.97 -25.96
CA LEU A 31 1.83 9.56 -25.18
C LEU A 31 0.54 9.49 -26.00
N LEU A 32 -0.50 8.88 -25.45
CA LEU A 32 -1.84 8.88 -26.05
C LEU A 32 -2.60 10.09 -25.54
N TYR A 33 -2.99 10.97 -26.45
CA TYR A 33 -3.77 12.16 -26.13
C TYR A 33 -4.78 12.46 -27.22
N GLY A 34 -5.93 12.98 -26.82
CA GLY A 34 -7.01 13.33 -27.75
C GLY A 34 -8.39 13.28 -27.11
N GLY A 35 -9.37 13.72 -27.88
CA GLY A 35 -10.78 13.71 -27.52
C GLY A 35 -11.46 12.40 -27.91
N GLU A 36 -12.31 12.46 -28.93
CA GLU A 36 -12.99 11.27 -29.49
C GLU A 36 -12.03 10.32 -30.20
N GLN A 37 -10.99 10.85 -30.84
CA GLN A 37 -9.90 10.07 -31.43
C GLN A 37 -8.64 10.26 -30.59
N LEU A 38 -8.06 9.14 -30.17
CA LEU A 38 -6.78 9.14 -29.47
C LEU A 38 -5.65 9.11 -30.50
N HIS A 39 -4.72 10.05 -30.37
CA HIS A 39 -3.54 10.12 -31.21
C HIS A 39 -2.30 9.72 -30.41
N GLU A 40 -1.43 8.93 -31.03
CA GLU A 40 -0.11 8.66 -30.49
C GLU A 40 0.82 9.82 -30.81
N ILE A 41 1.30 10.47 -29.74
CA ILE A 41 2.32 11.50 -29.79
C ILE A 41 3.64 10.82 -29.42
N PRO A 42 4.55 10.61 -30.38
CA PRO A 42 5.83 9.97 -30.11
C PRO A 42 6.66 10.86 -29.19
N VAL A 43 7.22 10.27 -28.12
CA VAL A 43 8.06 11.00 -27.17
C VAL A 43 9.51 10.59 -27.39
N LYS A 44 10.38 11.55 -27.71
CA LYS A 44 11.81 11.28 -27.89
C LYS A 44 12.43 10.81 -26.56
N HIS A 45 12.98 9.59 -26.54
CA HIS A 45 13.56 8.94 -25.35
C HIS A 45 14.65 9.74 -24.60
N HIS A 46 15.26 10.74 -25.22
CA HIS A 46 16.29 11.59 -24.60
C HIS A 46 15.81 13.00 -24.25
N SER A 47 14.52 13.29 -24.43
CA SER A 47 13.95 14.59 -24.09
C SER A 47 13.74 14.74 -22.58
N ALA A 48 13.78 15.98 -22.09
CA ALA A 48 13.42 16.28 -20.70
C ALA A 48 11.98 15.84 -20.37
N THR A 49 11.06 16.00 -21.33
CA THR A 49 9.67 15.54 -21.24
C THR A 49 9.58 14.04 -21.00
N PHE A 50 10.38 13.23 -21.71
CA PHE A 50 10.41 11.79 -21.52
C PHE A 50 10.82 11.40 -20.09
N ARG A 51 11.87 12.03 -19.57
CA ARG A 51 12.37 11.77 -18.21
C ARG A 51 11.33 12.11 -17.15
N LEU A 52 10.60 13.21 -17.33
CA LEU A 52 9.51 13.58 -16.42
C LEU A 52 8.40 12.52 -16.40
N LEU A 53 7.98 12.06 -17.57
CA LEU A 53 6.94 11.03 -17.70
C LEU A 53 7.39 9.70 -17.05
N GLU A 54 8.66 9.32 -17.24
CA GLU A 54 9.25 8.15 -16.61
C GLU A 54 9.30 8.29 -15.08
N GLN A 55 9.66 9.46 -14.55
CA GLN A 55 9.64 9.75 -13.11
C GLN A 55 8.24 9.63 -12.52
N ILE A 56 7.23 10.20 -13.18
CA ILE A 56 5.83 10.09 -12.75
C ILE A 56 5.40 8.62 -12.73
N GLN A 57 5.75 7.84 -13.75
CA GLN A 57 5.43 6.41 -13.77
C GLN A 57 6.13 5.63 -12.67
N ALA A 58 7.42 5.88 -12.43
CA ALA A 58 8.18 5.24 -11.37
C ALA A 58 7.54 5.53 -10.01
N GLU A 59 7.08 6.77 -9.80
CA GLU A 59 6.42 7.18 -8.57
C GLU A 59 5.06 6.52 -8.36
N VAL A 60 4.22 6.50 -9.41
CA VAL A 60 2.92 5.82 -9.38
C VAL A 60 3.10 4.32 -9.14
N HIS A 61 4.11 3.70 -9.77
CA HIS A 61 4.41 2.29 -9.58
C HIS A 61 4.90 2.00 -8.15
N ARG A 62 5.85 2.81 -7.65
CA ARG A 62 6.35 2.73 -6.27
C ARG A 62 5.20 2.86 -5.27
N PHE A 63 4.32 3.84 -5.47
CA PHE A 63 3.13 4.04 -4.65
C PHE A 63 2.18 2.84 -4.69
N ALA A 64 1.83 2.34 -5.88
CA ALA A 64 0.94 1.19 -6.02
C ALA A 64 1.51 -0.07 -5.35
N ILE A 65 2.81 -0.37 -5.55
CA ILE A 65 3.48 -1.49 -4.90
C ILE A 65 3.44 -1.33 -3.38
N THR A 66 3.79 -0.15 -2.89
CA THR A 66 3.87 0.13 -1.45
C THR A 66 2.49 0.01 -0.82
N PHE A 67 1.47 0.61 -1.44
CA PHE A 67 0.09 0.53 -0.98
C PHE A 67 -0.42 -0.92 -0.91
N HIS A 68 -0.17 -1.73 -1.94
CA HIS A 68 -0.57 -3.13 -1.93
C HIS A 68 0.23 -3.95 -0.90
N ARG A 69 1.53 -3.70 -0.75
CA ARG A 69 2.37 -4.32 0.28
C ARG A 69 1.85 -3.99 1.68
N ASP A 70 1.54 -2.73 1.95
CA ASP A 70 1.06 -2.26 3.25
C ASP A 70 -0.34 -2.81 3.54
N LYS A 71 -1.24 -2.84 2.54
CA LYS A 71 -2.56 -3.46 2.68
C LYS A 71 -2.45 -4.97 2.96
N ARG A 72 -1.56 -5.67 2.27
CA ARG A 72 -1.32 -7.11 2.48
C ARG A 72 -0.71 -7.38 3.84
N SER A 73 0.30 -6.60 4.24
CA SER A 73 0.93 -6.68 5.54
C SER A 73 -0.09 -6.48 6.66
N LYS A 74 -0.93 -5.45 6.56
CA LYS A 74 -2.03 -5.21 7.53
C LYS A 74 -3.01 -6.38 7.60
N SER A 75 -3.40 -6.96 6.46
CA SER A 75 -4.31 -8.11 6.44
C SER A 75 -3.69 -9.37 7.05
N GLN A 76 -2.40 -9.63 6.80
CA GLN A 76 -1.68 -10.76 7.39
C GLN A 76 -1.39 -10.55 8.87
N LEU A 77 -1.14 -9.32 9.30
CA LEU A 77 -0.96 -9.03 10.72
C LEU A 77 -2.28 -9.09 11.49
N SER A 78 -3.38 -8.56 10.94
CA SER A 78 -4.70 -8.69 11.56
C SER A 78 -5.06 -10.15 11.83
N SER A 79 -4.80 -11.05 10.88
CA SER A 79 -5.04 -12.47 11.12
C SER A 79 -4.15 -13.05 12.22
N ARG A 80 -2.88 -12.62 12.34
CA ARG A 80 -1.99 -13.08 13.43
C ARG A 80 -2.49 -12.69 14.81
N LEU A 81 -3.01 -11.47 14.98
CA LEU A 81 -3.64 -11.07 16.25
C LEU A 81 -4.87 -11.93 16.56
N ASP A 82 -5.54 -12.45 15.52
CA ASP A 82 -6.73 -13.28 15.70
C ASP A 82 -6.47 -14.68 16.25
N TYR A 83 -5.29 -15.25 15.97
CA TYR A 83 -4.93 -16.62 16.35
C TYR A 83 -4.26 -16.74 17.74
N ILE A 84 -4.04 -15.63 18.46
CA ILE A 84 -3.38 -15.67 19.76
C ILE A 84 -4.28 -16.34 20.80
N LYS A 85 -3.93 -17.57 21.22
CA LYS A 85 -4.63 -18.31 22.27
C LYS A 85 -4.58 -17.54 23.59
N GLY A 86 -5.74 -17.30 24.21
CA GLY A 86 -5.86 -16.56 25.46
C GLY A 86 -6.17 -15.05 25.30
N ILE A 87 -6.21 -14.53 24.08
CA ILE A 87 -6.59 -13.14 23.79
C ILE A 87 -8.00 -13.10 23.17
N GLY A 88 -8.98 -12.69 23.99
CA GLY A 88 -10.37 -12.51 23.56
C GLY A 88 -10.61 -11.17 22.82
N PRO A 89 -11.80 -11.01 22.19
CA PRO A 89 -12.13 -9.84 21.37
C PRO A 89 -12.01 -8.50 22.11
N LYS A 90 -12.39 -8.44 23.40
CA LYS A 90 -12.26 -7.21 24.22
C LYS A 90 -10.82 -6.71 24.31
N THR A 91 -9.88 -7.63 24.53
CA THR A 91 -8.45 -7.30 24.63
C THR A 91 -7.91 -6.84 23.26
N LYS A 92 -8.40 -7.42 22.16
CA LYS A 92 -8.00 -7.00 20.80
C LYS A 92 -8.46 -5.58 20.50
N ASP A 93 -9.71 -5.26 20.82
CA ASP A 93 -10.26 -3.91 20.63
C ASP A 93 -9.47 -2.88 21.45
N GLU A 94 -9.07 -3.24 22.67
CA GLU A 94 -8.26 -2.39 23.54
C GLU A 94 -6.86 -2.13 22.96
N LEU A 95 -6.19 -3.17 22.46
CA LEU A 95 -4.91 -3.04 21.76
C LEU A 95 -5.05 -2.20 20.48
N LEU A 96 -6.09 -2.42 19.67
CA LEU A 96 -6.32 -1.66 18.44
C LEU A 96 -6.66 -0.19 18.73
N ARG A 97 -7.34 0.11 19.84
CA ARG A 97 -7.59 1.50 20.26
C ARG A 97 -6.32 2.20 20.73
N HIS A 98 -5.44 1.48 21.43
CA HIS A 98 -4.21 2.06 21.97
C HIS A 98 -3.13 2.24 20.90
N PHE A 99 -2.92 1.24 20.05
CA PHE A 99 -1.82 1.20 19.08
C PHE A 99 -2.23 1.52 17.64
N HIS A 100 -3.54 1.68 17.36
CA HIS A 100 -4.14 1.98 16.05
C HIS A 100 -3.94 0.95 14.93
N SER A 101 -2.95 0.07 15.02
CA SER A 101 -2.66 -0.95 14.01
C SER A 101 -2.00 -2.18 14.62
N VAL A 102 -2.23 -3.34 14.02
CA VAL A 102 -1.57 -4.59 14.46
C VAL A 102 -0.06 -4.56 14.23
N GLN A 103 0.42 -3.77 13.26
CA GLN A 103 1.86 -3.54 13.07
C GLN A 103 2.48 -2.88 14.29
N ALA A 104 1.86 -1.81 14.79
CA ALA A 104 2.32 -1.15 16.00
C ALA A 104 2.29 -2.10 17.21
N ILE A 105 1.26 -2.95 17.34
CA ILE A 105 1.18 -3.99 18.38
C ILE A 105 2.35 -4.99 18.27
N SER A 106 2.71 -5.40 17.05
CA SER A 106 3.78 -6.38 16.83
C SER A 106 5.18 -5.85 17.14
N THR A 107 5.37 -4.53 17.08
CA THR A 107 6.64 -3.84 17.35
C THR A 107 6.68 -3.15 18.71
N ALA A 108 5.58 -3.16 19.45
CA ALA A 108 5.48 -2.54 20.76
C ALA A 108 6.33 -3.30 21.79
N SER A 109 6.83 -2.56 22.78
CA SER A 109 7.58 -3.17 23.87
C SER A 109 6.65 -3.97 24.80
N LEU A 110 7.23 -4.93 25.54
CA LEU A 110 6.48 -5.68 26.55
C LEU A 110 5.83 -4.74 27.59
N GLU A 111 6.48 -3.63 27.91
CA GLU A 111 6.02 -2.63 28.88
C GLU A 111 4.77 -1.91 28.36
N GLU A 112 4.79 -1.44 27.11
CA GLU A 112 3.64 -0.79 26.46
C GLU A 112 2.45 -1.74 26.34
N LEU A 113 2.71 -3.01 25.99
CA LEU A 113 1.65 -4.04 25.93
C LEU A 113 1.10 -4.35 27.31
N ALA A 114 1.93 -4.40 28.35
CA ALA A 114 1.50 -4.63 29.72
C ALA A 114 0.68 -3.46 30.27
N GLU A 115 1.00 -2.22 29.89
CA GLU A 115 0.24 -1.03 30.26
C GLU A 115 -1.17 -1.06 29.63
N ALA A 116 -1.28 -1.47 28.37
CA ALA A 116 -2.56 -1.50 27.67
C ALA A 116 -3.51 -2.62 28.13
N ILE A 117 -3.01 -3.83 28.40
CA ILE A 117 -3.87 -5.02 28.63
C ILE A 117 -3.51 -5.86 29.87
N GLY A 118 -2.57 -5.38 30.67
CA GLY A 118 -2.05 -6.04 31.85
C GLY A 118 -0.88 -6.99 31.56
N PRO A 119 0.01 -7.24 32.55
CA PRO A 119 1.29 -7.92 32.34
C PRO A 119 1.14 -9.37 31.86
N ALA A 120 0.11 -10.10 32.33
CA ALA A 120 -0.11 -11.48 31.93
C ALA A 120 -0.48 -11.60 30.44
N LYS A 121 -1.38 -10.74 29.95
CA LYS A 121 -1.82 -10.77 28.55
C LYS A 121 -0.81 -10.11 27.62
N GLY A 122 -0.18 -9.01 28.06
CA GLY A 122 0.89 -8.34 27.32
C GLY A 122 2.04 -9.30 26.99
N ARG A 123 2.43 -10.15 27.94
CA ARG A 123 3.45 -11.19 27.72
C ARG A 123 3.05 -12.21 26.66
N ILE A 124 1.81 -12.70 26.66
CA ILE A 124 1.32 -13.65 25.65
C ILE A 124 1.39 -13.03 24.24
N VAL A 125 0.98 -11.78 24.11
CA VAL A 125 1.02 -11.06 22.82
C VAL A 125 2.47 -10.84 22.37
N TYR A 126 3.33 -10.39 23.27
CA TYR A 126 4.75 -10.16 22.99
C TYR A 126 5.45 -11.45 22.55
N GLU A 127 5.28 -12.54 23.32
CA GLU A 127 5.83 -13.86 23.00
C GLU A 127 5.32 -14.36 21.64
N HIS A 128 4.04 -14.20 21.31
CA HIS A 128 3.49 -14.64 20.02
C HIS A 128 4.13 -13.92 18.81
N PHE A 129 4.35 -12.61 18.89
CA PHE A 129 4.94 -11.85 17.78
C PHE A 129 6.47 -11.97 17.69
N HIS A 130 7.17 -12.22 18.81
CA HIS A 130 8.64 -12.31 18.84
C HIS A 130 9.17 -13.75 18.76
N SER A 131 8.37 -14.77 19.08
CA SER A 131 8.77 -16.18 18.94
C SER A 131 8.79 -16.68 17.49
N GLU A 132 8.08 -16.03 16.56
CA GLU A 132 8.16 -16.36 15.13
C GLU A 132 9.39 -15.75 14.44
N GLN A 133 9.96 -14.66 14.97
CA GLN A 133 11.12 -14.01 14.34
C GLN A 133 12.41 -14.81 14.47
N SER A 134 12.53 -15.67 15.49
CA SER A 134 13.66 -16.59 15.67
C SER A 134 13.65 -17.81 14.74
N SER A 135 12.63 -17.97 13.88
CA SER A 135 12.51 -19.11 12.96
C SER A 135 12.83 -18.79 11.49
N THR A 136 13.23 -17.55 11.16
CA THR A 136 13.55 -17.15 9.75
C THR A 136 15.04 -16.93 9.49
N GLU A 137 15.90 -17.00 10.51
CA GLU A 137 17.37 -17.01 10.34
C GLU A 137 17.91 -18.42 10.56
N GLY A 138 17.92 -19.23 9.50
CA GLY A 138 18.51 -20.58 9.46
C GLY A 138 18.86 -20.97 8.04
#